data_AF-A0A0A7UX78-F1
#
_entry.id   AF-A0A0A7UX78-F1
#
_cell.length_a   1.000
_cell.length_b   1.000
_cell.length_c   1.000
_cell.angle_alpha   90.00
_cell.angle_beta   90.00
_cell.angle_gamma   90.00
#
_symmetry.space_group_name_H-M   'P 1'
#
loop_
_entity.id
_entity.type
_entity.pdbx_description
1 polymer ?
#
loop_
_entity_poly.entity_id
_entity_poly.type
_entity_poly.pdbx_seq_one_letter_code
_entity_poly.pdbx_strand_id
1 'polypeptide(L)'
;MKNILLFVILLLFSCKEFNYPEIRERSSNSSNDALNGDLKRSLVDSLNDDQKEALFFLKQVVLDSNPDKFNQIFTLGEDRAKEMLATVVKCLQAKRKAKITLEGSNDANVANAKQQLLQVEKVYIENLRQSFITSKSIEEACNRVKNYDVSASF
;
A
#
# COMPACT_ATOMS: atom_id res chain seq x y z
N MET A 1 12.78 22.94 -14.77
CA MET A 1 11.88 21.78 -14.94
C MET A 1 12.69 20.53 -15.30
N LYS A 2 13.46 19.97 -14.36
CA LYS A 2 14.37 18.82 -14.64
C LYS A 2 14.28 17.68 -13.63
N ASN A 3 13.45 17.81 -12.58
CA ASN A 3 13.37 16.84 -11.48
C ASN A 3 12.14 15.92 -11.53
N ILE A 4 11.21 16.17 -12.47
CA ILE A 4 9.98 15.36 -12.59
C ILE A 4 10.21 14.13 -13.48
N LEU A 5 11.16 14.19 -14.42
CA LEU A 5 11.46 13.09 -15.34
C LEU A 5 12.22 11.93 -14.66
N LEU A 6 12.96 12.21 -13.59
CA LEU A 6 13.68 11.19 -12.80
C LEU A 6 12.74 10.33 -11.92
N PHE A 7 11.56 10.86 -11.56
CA PHE A 7 10.57 10.12 -10.77
C PHE A 7 9.85 9.04 -11.57
N VAL A 8 9.61 9.28 -12.87
CA VAL A 8 8.95 8.30 -13.75
C VAL A 8 9.91 7.18 -14.18
N ILE A 9 11.21 7.46 -14.30
CA ILE A 9 12.20 6.45 -14.67
C ILE A 9 12.54 5.51 -13.50
N LEU A 10 12.53 5.98 -12.24
CA LEU A 10 12.67 5.10 -11.07
C LEU A 10 11.43 4.25 -10.77
N LEU A 11 10.26 4.61 -11.32
CA LEU A 11 9.04 3.78 -11.29
C LEU A 11 9.07 2.63 -12.33
N LEU A 12 10.02 2.64 -13.27
CA LEU A 12 10.09 1.65 -14.36
C LEU A 12 11.20 0.58 -14.20
N PHE A 13 12.14 0.72 -13.26
CA PHE A 13 13.26 -0.23 -13.09
C PHE A 13 13.06 -1.36 -12.06
N SER A 14 11.83 -1.60 -11.60
CA SER A 14 11.46 -2.90 -10.98
C SER A 14 10.40 -3.66 -11.78
N CYS A 15 10.04 -3.16 -12.96
CA CYS A 15 9.16 -3.82 -13.91
C CYS A 15 9.95 -4.80 -14.80
N LYS A 16 10.32 -5.96 -14.24
CA LYS A 16 10.52 -7.17 -15.07
C LYS A 16 10.02 -8.48 -14.43
N GLU A 17 9.57 -8.46 -13.18
CA GLU A 17 9.04 -9.68 -12.54
C GLU A 17 7.54 -9.67 -12.23
N PHE A 18 6.85 -8.56 -12.49
CA PHE A 18 5.42 -8.50 -12.26
C PHE A 18 4.67 -8.20 -13.55
N ASN A 19 4.37 -9.28 -14.26
CA ASN A 19 3.39 -9.30 -15.33
C ASN A 19 2.00 -9.21 -14.68
N TYR A 20 1.50 -8.00 -14.45
CA TYR A 20 0.16 -7.80 -13.89
C TYR A 20 -0.88 -7.83 -15.01
N PRO A 21 -1.93 -8.66 -14.92
CA PRO A 21 -3.01 -8.64 -15.88
C PRO A 21 -3.76 -7.31 -15.80
N GLU A 22 -4.08 -6.74 -16.97
CA GLU A 22 -4.90 -5.54 -17.10
C GLU A 22 -6.21 -5.70 -16.31
N ILE A 23 -6.49 -4.73 -15.45
CA ILE A 23 -7.67 -4.70 -14.58
C ILE A 23 -8.91 -4.61 -15.47
N ARG A 24 -9.61 -5.74 -15.63
CA ARG A 24 -10.94 -5.78 -16.21
C ARG A 24 -11.93 -5.19 -15.20
N GLU A 25 -12.27 -3.92 -15.37
CA GLU A 25 -13.44 -3.32 -14.70
C GLU A 25 -14.69 -4.13 -15.04
N ARG A 26 -15.14 -4.96 -14.10
CA ARG A 26 -16.44 -5.61 -14.19
C ARG A 26 -17.46 -4.65 -13.58
N SER A 27 -18.01 -3.78 -14.43
CA SER A 27 -19.17 -2.98 -14.12
C SER A 27 -20.36 -3.91 -13.81
N SER A 28 -20.95 -3.76 -12.63
CA SER A 28 -22.23 -4.35 -12.28
C SER A 28 -23.09 -3.27 -11.61
N ASN A 29 -24.06 -2.76 -12.38
CA ASN A 29 -25.00 -1.71 -12.00
C ASN A 29 -25.79 -2.05 -10.73
N SER A 30 -25.84 -1.12 -9.77
CA SER A 30 -26.91 -0.98 -8.77
C SER A 30 -26.77 0.38 -8.08
N SER A 31 -27.87 1.02 -7.72
CA SER A 31 -27.99 2.38 -7.16
C SER A 31 -27.14 2.69 -5.91
N ASN A 32 -26.48 1.70 -5.33
CA ASN A 32 -25.47 1.84 -4.26
C ASN A 32 -24.11 2.38 -4.75
N ASP A 33 -23.88 2.41 -6.06
CA ASP A 33 -22.59 2.81 -6.64
C ASP A 33 -22.35 4.32 -6.58
N ALA A 34 -23.41 5.13 -6.59
CA ALA A 34 -23.30 6.60 -6.46
C ALA A 34 -22.88 7.02 -5.04
N LEU A 35 -23.52 6.47 -4.00
CA LEU A 35 -23.17 6.74 -2.60
C LEU A 35 -21.77 6.24 -2.25
N ASN A 36 -21.40 5.05 -2.74
CA ASN A 36 -20.03 4.55 -2.57
C ASN A 36 -19.01 5.37 -3.38
N GLY A 37 -19.39 5.88 -4.55
CA GLY A 37 -18.58 6.78 -5.35
C GLY A 37 -18.29 8.11 -4.64
N ASP A 38 -19.30 8.70 -4.03
CA ASP A 38 -19.19 9.96 -3.28
C ASP A 38 -18.36 9.80 -2.00
N LEU A 39 -18.58 8.74 -1.22
CA LEU A 39 -17.79 8.44 -0.03
C LEU A 39 -16.32 8.15 -0.39
N LYS A 40 -16.09 7.38 -1.44
CA LYS A 40 -14.75 7.08 -1.96
C LYS A 40 -14.03 8.35 -2.39
N ARG A 41 -14.71 9.24 -3.11
CA ARG A 41 -14.15 10.52 -3.55
C ARG A 41 -13.86 11.44 -2.37
N SER A 42 -14.80 11.55 -1.42
CA SER A 42 -14.62 12.34 -0.19
C SER A 42 -13.41 11.90 0.62
N LEU A 43 -13.22 10.59 0.82
CA LEU A 43 -12.04 10.08 1.53
C LEU A 43 -10.77 10.37 0.74
N VAL A 44 -10.71 9.99 -0.53
CA VAL A 44 -9.50 10.14 -1.36
C VAL A 44 -9.08 11.60 -1.48
N ASP A 45 -10.03 12.53 -1.61
CA ASP A 45 -9.76 13.96 -1.71
C ASP A 45 -9.21 14.54 -0.39
N SER A 46 -9.58 13.99 0.77
CA SER A 46 -9.10 14.44 2.08
C SER A 46 -7.74 13.86 2.49
N LEU A 47 -7.21 12.89 1.74
CA LEU A 47 -5.87 12.33 1.95
C LEU A 47 -4.77 13.23 1.37
N ASN A 48 -3.64 13.30 2.07
CA ASN A 48 -2.41 13.85 1.49
C ASN A 48 -1.75 12.88 0.50
N ASP A 49 -0.72 13.32 -0.21
CA ASP A 49 -0.09 12.53 -1.28
C ASP A 49 0.52 11.21 -0.77
N ASP A 50 1.18 11.24 0.39
CA ASP A 50 1.74 10.03 1.01
C ASP A 50 0.65 9.03 1.38
N GLN A 51 -0.47 9.50 1.94
CA GLN A 51 -1.62 8.67 2.28
C GLN A 51 -2.30 8.10 1.03
N LYS A 52 -2.36 8.84 -0.07
CA LYS A 52 -2.85 8.35 -1.36
C LYS A 52 -1.94 7.26 -1.92
N GLU A 53 -0.62 7.42 -1.82
CA GLU A 53 0.35 6.38 -2.20
C GLU A 53 0.15 5.12 -1.33
N ALA A 54 0.00 5.29 -0.02
CA ALA A 54 -0.25 4.18 0.90
C ALA A 54 -1.57 3.45 0.59
N LEU A 55 -2.65 4.18 0.29
CA LEU A 55 -3.94 3.60 -0.09
C LEU A 55 -3.83 2.84 -1.42
N PHE A 56 -3.10 3.39 -2.39
CA PHE A 56 -2.84 2.73 -3.66
C PHE A 56 -2.04 1.44 -3.46
N PHE A 57 -0.96 1.47 -2.67
CA PHE A 57 -0.19 0.28 -2.32
C PHE A 57 -1.08 -0.79 -1.67
N LEU A 58 -1.89 -0.40 -0.69
CA LEU A 58 -2.80 -1.33 0.00
C LEU A 58 -3.82 -1.95 -0.97
N LYS A 59 -4.34 -1.15 -1.92
CA LYS A 59 -5.20 -1.66 -3.00
C LYS A 59 -4.50 -2.77 -3.77
N GLN A 60 -3.26 -2.57 -4.22
CA GLN A 60 -2.52 -3.59 -4.97
C GLN A 60 -2.31 -4.88 -4.16
N VAL A 61 -2.06 -4.76 -2.85
CA VAL A 61 -1.82 -5.93 -1.99
C VAL A 61 -3.08 -6.75 -1.72
N VAL A 62 -4.22 -6.08 -1.58
CA VAL A 62 -5.44 -6.68 -1.01
C VAL A 62 -6.52 -6.95 -2.06
N LEU A 63 -6.56 -6.18 -3.16
CA LEU A 63 -7.68 -6.22 -4.12
C LEU A 63 -7.92 -7.60 -4.70
N ASP A 64 -6.86 -8.36 -4.99
CA ASP A 64 -6.98 -9.72 -5.53
C ASP A 64 -7.49 -10.74 -4.51
N SER A 65 -7.26 -10.48 -3.21
CA SER A 65 -7.58 -11.42 -2.13
C SER A 65 -8.93 -11.17 -1.47
N ASN A 66 -9.32 -9.90 -1.28
CA ASN A 66 -10.60 -9.54 -0.67
C ASN A 66 -11.08 -8.15 -1.12
N PRO A 67 -11.56 -8.02 -2.38
CA PRO A 67 -11.93 -6.74 -2.96
C PRO A 67 -13.09 -6.06 -2.22
N ASP A 68 -14.07 -6.84 -1.75
CA ASP A 68 -15.24 -6.31 -1.04
C ASP A 68 -14.85 -5.67 0.30
N LYS A 69 -13.94 -6.30 1.05
CA LYS A 69 -13.46 -5.75 2.31
C LYS A 69 -12.54 -4.54 2.10
N PHE A 70 -11.77 -4.52 1.02
CA PHE A 70 -11.02 -3.32 0.63
C PHE A 70 -11.97 -2.14 0.33
N ASN A 71 -13.06 -2.37 -0.40
CA ASN A 71 -14.03 -1.32 -0.71
C ASN A 71 -14.74 -0.76 0.54
N GLN A 72 -14.88 -1.56 1.60
CA GLN A 72 -15.42 -1.10 2.88
C GLN A 72 -14.53 -0.09 3.61
N ILE A 73 -13.27 0.12 3.19
CA ILE A 73 -12.42 1.20 3.74
C ILE A 73 -13.10 2.56 3.51
N PHE A 74 -13.77 2.75 2.37
CA PHE A 74 -14.42 4.01 2.03
C PHE A 74 -15.67 4.30 2.86
N THR A 75 -16.20 3.29 3.56
CA THR A 75 -17.32 3.45 4.49
C THR A 75 -16.87 3.57 5.94
N LEU A 76 -15.56 3.47 6.21
CA LEU A 76 -15.01 3.82 7.52
C LEU A 76 -15.00 5.34 7.69
N GLY A 77 -15.09 5.79 8.95
CA GLY A 77 -14.83 7.19 9.27
C GLY A 77 -13.42 7.59 8.83
N GLU A 78 -13.30 8.79 8.28
CA GLU A 78 -12.06 9.35 7.72
C GLU A 78 -10.86 9.20 8.65
N ASP A 79 -11.04 9.54 9.94
CA ASP A 79 -9.98 9.47 10.95
C ASP A 79 -9.39 8.06 11.06
N ARG A 80 -10.25 7.03 11.06
CA ARG A 80 -9.81 5.62 11.17
C ARG A 80 -9.03 5.19 9.94
N ALA A 81 -9.47 5.60 8.76
CA ALA A 81 -8.74 5.32 7.52
C ALA A 81 -7.39 6.02 7.52
N LYS A 82 -7.32 7.29 7.95
CA LYS A 82 -6.08 8.07 8.05
C LYS A 82 -5.10 7.48 9.06
N GLU A 83 -5.55 7.02 10.22
CA GLU A 83 -4.70 6.35 11.21
C GLU A 83 -4.05 5.07 10.66
N MET A 84 -4.83 4.22 10.00
CA MET A 84 -4.30 3.02 9.35
C MET A 84 -3.28 3.41 8.27
N LEU A 85 -3.63 4.37 7.41
CA LEU A 85 -2.75 4.81 6.32
C LEU A 85 -1.46 5.44 6.83
N ALA A 86 -1.48 6.15 7.96
CA ALA A 86 -0.27 6.72 8.57
C ALA A 86 0.77 5.64 8.91
N THR A 87 0.32 4.47 9.38
CA THR A 87 1.21 3.34 9.64
C THR A 87 1.81 2.78 8.35
N VAL A 88 0.99 2.63 7.30
CA VAL A 88 1.45 2.17 5.99
C VAL A 88 2.46 3.16 5.39
N VAL A 89 2.19 4.47 5.48
CA VAL A 89 3.11 5.54 5.07
C VAL A 89 4.46 5.40 5.76
N LYS A 90 4.45 5.23 7.09
CA LYS A 90 5.67 5.07 7.88
C LYS A 90 6.53 3.89 7.40
N CYS A 91 5.91 2.74 7.15
CA CYS A 91 6.59 1.56 6.62
C CYS A 91 7.14 1.77 5.21
N LEU A 92 6.37 2.41 4.31
CA LEU A 92 6.81 2.69 2.94
C LEU A 92 7.98 3.69 2.90
N GLN A 93 7.96 4.71 3.75
CA GLN A 93 9.04 5.67 3.88
C GLN A 93 10.33 5.02 4.43
N ALA A 94 10.20 4.17 5.46
CA ALA A 94 11.33 3.41 6.01
C ALA A 94 11.96 2.51 4.94
N LYS A 95 11.15 1.73 4.22
CA LYS A 95 11.59 0.90 3.08
C LYS A 95 12.33 1.73 2.02
N ARG A 96 11.79 2.89 1.65
CA ARG A 96 12.41 3.78 0.64
C ARG A 96 13.77 4.28 1.11
N LYS A 97 13.88 4.69 2.38
CA LYS A 97 15.14 5.12 3.00
C LYS A 97 16.18 3.98 3.03
N ALA A 98 15.76 2.78 3.41
CA ALA A 98 16.60 1.59 3.42
C ALA A 98 17.14 1.29 2.01
N LYS A 99 16.27 1.30 0.99
CA LYS A 99 16.66 1.09 -0.40
C LYS A 99 17.69 2.11 -0.88
N ILE A 100 17.45 3.40 -0.67
CA ILE A 100 18.38 4.48 -1.05
C ILE A 100 19.74 4.29 -0.36
N THR A 101 19.74 3.93 0.92
CA THR A 101 20.97 3.69 1.69
C THR A 101 21.76 2.52 1.11
N LEU A 102 21.09 1.40 0.78
CA LEU A 102 21.72 0.22 0.20
C LEU A 102 22.17 0.42 -1.26
N GLU A 103 21.54 1.31 -2.00
CA GLU A 103 21.96 1.66 -3.36
C GLU A 103 23.23 2.52 -3.38
N GLY A 104 23.42 3.38 -2.36
CA GLY A 104 24.61 4.21 -2.20
C GLY A 104 25.76 3.55 -1.42
N SER A 105 25.58 2.34 -0.90
CA SER A 105 26.59 1.66 -0.07
C SER A 105 27.60 0.86 -0.90
N ASN A 106 28.87 0.96 -0.51
CA ASN A 106 29.98 0.14 -1.01
C ASN A 106 30.35 -0.98 -0.03
N ASP A 107 29.52 -1.26 0.98
CA ASP A 107 29.79 -2.31 1.97
C ASP A 107 29.80 -3.69 1.33
N ALA A 108 30.76 -4.52 1.75
CA ALA A 108 30.89 -5.91 1.29
C ALA A 108 29.61 -6.75 1.55
N ASN A 109 28.80 -6.37 2.55
CA ASN A 109 27.58 -7.07 2.94
C ASN A 109 26.30 -6.54 2.28
N VAL A 110 26.39 -5.57 1.36
CA VAL A 110 25.21 -4.92 0.76
C VAL A 110 24.25 -5.91 0.08
N ALA A 111 24.77 -6.99 -0.51
CA ALA A 111 23.95 -8.01 -1.14
C ALA A 111 23.06 -8.75 -0.13
N ASN A 112 23.61 -9.11 1.04
CA ASN A 112 22.85 -9.75 2.11
C ASN A 112 21.79 -8.80 2.68
N ALA A 113 22.14 -7.53 2.88
CA ALA A 113 21.19 -6.53 3.35
C ALA A 113 20.04 -6.30 2.36
N LYS A 114 20.31 -6.30 1.04
CA LYS A 114 19.28 -6.24 0.00
C LYS A 114 18.35 -7.46 0.05
N GLN A 115 18.88 -8.65 0.31
CA GLN A 115 18.05 -9.85 0.50
C GLN A 115 17.18 -9.75 1.76
N GLN A 116 17.71 -9.25 2.87
CA GLN A 116 16.94 -9.02 4.09
C GLN A 116 15.80 -8.02 3.86
N LEU A 117 16.07 -6.91 3.17
CA LEU A 117 15.05 -5.92 2.79
C LEU A 117 13.89 -6.56 2.00
N LEU A 118 14.21 -7.44 1.04
CA LEU A 118 13.19 -8.18 0.28
C LEU A 118 12.38 -9.14 1.15
N GLN A 119 13.01 -9.78 2.15
CA GLN A 119 12.29 -10.67 3.06
C GLN A 119 11.33 -9.90 3.98
N VAL A 120 11.77 -8.78 4.55
CA VAL A 120 10.92 -7.89 5.35
C VAL A 120 9.73 -7.40 4.52
N GLU A 121 9.97 -7.01 3.27
CA GLU A 121 8.90 -6.61 2.35
C GLU A 121 7.89 -7.74 2.09
N LYS A 122 8.34 -8.95 1.80
CA LYS A 122 7.45 -10.11 1.58
C LYS A 122 6.59 -10.40 2.80
N VAL A 123 7.20 -10.42 3.98
CA VAL A 123 6.48 -10.63 5.25
C VAL A 123 5.49 -9.50 5.51
N TYR A 124 5.85 -8.27 5.20
CA TYR A 124 4.96 -7.12 5.35
C TYR A 124 3.71 -7.24 4.46
N ILE A 125 3.91 -7.49 3.16
CA ILE A 125 2.83 -7.66 2.19
C ILE A 125 1.90 -8.81 2.61
N GLU A 126 2.45 -9.94 3.03
CA GLU A 126 1.64 -11.08 3.46
C GLU A 126 0.82 -10.77 4.71
N ASN A 127 1.38 -10.06 5.69
CA ASN A 127 0.63 -9.65 6.89
C ASN A 127 -0.51 -8.68 6.57
N LEU A 128 -0.29 -7.72 5.65
CA LEU A 128 -1.36 -6.85 5.17
C LEU A 128 -2.47 -7.65 4.51
N ARG A 129 -2.11 -8.56 3.60
CA ARG A 129 -3.07 -9.45 2.94
C ARG A 129 -3.87 -10.28 3.94
N GLN A 130 -3.19 -10.95 4.88
CA GLN A 130 -3.83 -11.76 5.90
C GLN A 130 -4.72 -10.95 6.84
N SER A 131 -4.38 -9.70 7.13
CA SER A 131 -5.23 -8.81 7.92
C SER A 131 -6.60 -8.61 7.29
N PHE A 132 -6.67 -8.50 5.96
CA PHE A 132 -7.94 -8.40 5.24
C PHE A 132 -8.60 -9.76 5.00
N ILE A 133 -7.85 -10.86 4.85
CA ILE A 133 -8.47 -12.20 4.68
C ILE A 133 -9.14 -12.64 5.98
N THR A 134 -8.42 -12.58 7.10
CA THR A 134 -8.80 -13.24 8.36
C THR A 134 -9.74 -12.44 9.25
N SER A 135 -9.75 -11.11 9.12
CA SER A 135 -10.60 -10.25 9.95
C SER A 135 -12.07 -10.44 9.64
N LYS A 136 -12.93 -10.37 10.66
CA LYS A 136 -14.39 -10.49 10.49
C LYS A 136 -15.03 -9.20 10.01
N SER A 137 -14.41 -8.06 10.28
CA SER A 137 -14.87 -6.72 9.89
C SER A 137 -13.75 -5.89 9.28
N ILE A 138 -14.13 -4.82 8.57
CA ILE A 138 -13.16 -3.84 8.07
C ILE A 138 -12.46 -3.08 9.21
N GLU A 139 -13.16 -2.79 10.31
CA GLU A 139 -12.57 -2.14 11.48
C GLU A 139 -11.47 -3.01 12.10
N GLU A 140 -11.70 -4.32 12.21
CA GLU A 140 -10.68 -5.26 12.67
C GLU A 140 -9.49 -5.32 11.69
N ALA A 141 -9.73 -5.36 10.39
CA ALA A 141 -8.67 -5.37 9.38
C ALA A 141 -7.80 -4.11 9.46
N CYS A 142 -8.42 -2.93 9.50
CA CYS A 142 -7.73 -1.66 9.62
C CYS A 142 -6.97 -1.53 10.95
N ASN A 143 -7.52 -2.04 12.06
CA ASN A 143 -6.81 -2.06 13.34
C ASN A 143 -5.60 -2.99 13.32
N ARG A 144 -5.67 -4.16 12.67
CA ARG A 144 -4.52 -5.04 12.47
C ARG A 144 -3.43 -4.36 11.66
N VAL A 145 -3.78 -3.70 10.56
CA VAL A 145 -2.83 -2.94 9.73
C VAL A 145 -2.22 -1.78 10.52
N LYS A 146 -3.03 -0.99 11.22
CA LYS A 146 -2.58 0.11 12.08
C LYS A 146 -1.58 -0.34 13.15
N ASN A 147 -1.79 -1.51 13.73
CA ASN A 147 -0.94 -2.03 14.80
C ASN A 147 0.28 -2.82 14.28
N TYR A 148 0.42 -2.97 12.95
CA TYR A 148 1.52 -3.72 12.34
C TYR A 148 2.58 -2.77 11.76
N ASP A 149 3.29 -2.09 12.66
CA ASP A 149 4.41 -1.22 12.33
C ASP A 149 5.72 -2.02 12.25
N VAL A 150 6.19 -2.26 11.03
CA VAL A 150 7.49 -2.90 10.75
C VAL A 150 8.54 -1.91 10.26
N SER A 151 8.31 -0.60 10.43
CA SER A 151 9.22 0.43 9.94
C SER A 151 10.64 0.33 10.50
N ALA A 152 10.80 -0.19 11.72
CA ALA A 152 12.13 -0.43 12.31
C ALA A 152 12.86 -1.65 11.73
N SER A 153 12.12 -2.58 11.11
CA SER A 153 12.69 -3.74 10.43
C SER A 153 13.20 -3.40 9.02
N PHE A 154 12.70 -2.30 8.44
CA PHE A 154 13.14 -1.76 7.16
C PHE A 154 14.36 -0.85 7.32
#